data_AF-A0A1P8KGC0-F1
#
_entry.id   AF-A0A1P8KGC0-F1
#
_cell.length_a   1.000
_cell.length_b   1.000
_cell.length_c   1.000
_cell.angle_alpha   90.00
_cell.angle_beta   90.00
_cell.angle_gamma   90.00
#
_symmetry.space_group_name_H-M   'P 1'
#
loop_
_entity.id
_entity.type
_entity.pdbx_description
1 polymer ?
#
loop_
_entity_poly.entity_id
_entity_poly.type
_entity_poly.pdbx_seq_one_letter_code
_entity_poly.pdbx_strand_id
1 'polypeptide(L)'
;MTFLVILILMTVVLSWCLATPYIKTKDRTKRLDENFKLLMLSVAVVPLLMFLLSYGFIWCFKTLEKKQFNHDHIAAMVPGSNFNQLQKFAKENYNAPLVLGDFNESWALTSLDIPQASPASLRSSTGYCLVNMSKTSMNTMYKEAKTDVSYNDWEMLILAHELSHCLDRATDVPGELGQPLKALNSIAPSDRSKVKMDDVSTFVTAESSGKTQLWRESYADLFALGFMSLDPKYDTAALRESLIKLREKRKAQDPTHNSVCWLQYSKSQPFPQKGSDVYSWANNIRIKAPCELK
;
A
#
# COMPACT_ATOMS: atom_id res chain seq x y z
N MET A 1 8.12 20.97 9.48
CA MET A 1 8.34 21.30 10.91
C MET A 1 9.77 21.03 11.37
N THR A 2 10.42 19.91 10.99
CA THR A 2 11.81 19.55 11.37
C THR A 2 12.86 20.58 10.96
N PHE A 3 12.79 21.09 9.73
CA PHE A 3 13.67 22.18 9.29
C PHE A 3 13.50 23.44 10.15
N LEU A 4 12.28 23.76 10.60
CA LEU A 4 12.01 24.95 11.41
C LEU A 4 12.63 24.82 12.81
N VAL A 5 12.52 23.65 13.45
CA VAL A 5 13.10 23.40 14.78
C VAL A 5 14.63 23.42 14.73
N ILE A 6 15.21 22.81 13.68
CA ILE A 6 16.67 22.87 13.44
C ILE A 6 17.11 24.30 13.17
N LEU A 7 16.36 25.07 12.35
CA LEU A 7 16.66 26.47 12.07
C LEU A 7 16.59 27.33 13.33
N ILE A 8 15.60 27.09 14.20
CA ILE A 8 15.44 27.78 15.49
C ILE A 8 16.59 27.43 16.43
N LEU A 9 16.97 26.15 16.54
CA LEU A 9 18.12 25.74 17.36
C LEU A 9 19.43 26.33 16.83
N MET A 10 19.63 26.33 15.52
CA MET A 10 20.81 26.96 14.92
C MET A 10 20.82 28.48 15.13
N THR A 11 19.68 29.16 14.99
CA THR A 11 19.59 30.60 15.25
C THR A 11 19.78 30.92 16.72
N VAL A 12 19.30 30.09 17.66
CA VAL A 12 19.56 30.25 19.10
C VAL A 12 21.04 30.04 19.42
N VAL A 13 21.69 29.03 18.84
CA VAL A 13 23.12 28.77 19.02
C VAL A 13 23.98 29.88 18.41
N LEU A 14 23.65 30.34 17.19
CA LEU A 14 24.31 31.48 16.53
C LEU A 14 24.10 32.75 17.35
N SER A 15 22.88 33.00 17.84
CA SER A 15 22.57 34.14 18.69
C SER A 15 23.31 34.06 20.02
N TRP A 16 23.50 32.86 20.59
CA TRP A 16 24.26 32.66 21.83
C TRP A 16 25.78 32.83 21.61
N CYS A 17 26.31 32.42 20.45
CA CYS A 17 27.69 32.70 20.05
C CYS A 17 27.92 34.19 19.76
N LEU A 18 26.90 34.90 19.27
CA LEU A 18 26.96 36.34 19.01
C LEU A 18 26.70 37.18 20.27
N ALA A 19 25.90 36.66 21.21
CA ALA A 19 25.52 37.33 22.46
C ALA A 19 26.38 36.92 23.66
N THR A 20 27.33 35.99 23.49
CA THR A 20 28.26 35.65 24.56
C THR A 20 29.08 36.90 24.86
N PRO A 21 29.04 37.41 26.11
CA PRO A 21 29.75 38.63 26.44
C PRO A 21 31.23 38.36 26.24
N TYR A 22 31.86 39.15 25.36
CA TYR A 22 33.31 39.27 25.21
C TYR A 22 33.96 39.09 26.58
N ILE A 23 34.75 38.03 26.76
CA ILE A 23 35.39 37.76 28.04
C ILE A 23 36.20 39.02 28.41
N LYS A 24 35.83 39.67 29.51
CA LYS A 24 36.44 40.92 30.00
C LYS A 24 37.81 40.67 30.64
N THR A 25 38.68 39.93 29.97
CA THR A 25 40.10 39.79 30.33
C THR A 25 40.88 40.87 29.60
N LYS A 26 41.71 41.65 30.30
CA LYS A 26 42.58 42.67 29.66
C LYS A 26 43.70 42.04 28.79
N ASP A 27 43.95 40.75 28.99
CA ASP A 27 44.95 39.96 28.25
C ASP A 27 44.36 39.44 26.93
N ARG A 28 44.89 39.95 25.81
CA ARG A 28 44.43 39.64 24.45
C ARG A 28 44.68 38.18 24.07
N THR A 29 45.79 37.60 24.52
CA THR A 29 46.19 36.22 24.25
C THR A 29 45.28 35.23 24.97
N LYS A 30 45.00 35.49 26.25
CA LYS A 30 44.08 34.66 27.04
C LYS A 30 42.64 34.71 26.51
N ARG A 31 42.19 35.89 26.07
CA ARG A 31 40.87 36.07 25.43
C ARG A 31 40.74 35.27 24.12
N LEU A 32 41.78 35.25 23.29
CA LEU A 32 41.79 34.49 22.04
C LEU A 32 41.74 32.98 22.29
N ASP A 33 42.51 32.49 23.26
CA ASP A 33 42.52 31.07 23.63
C ASP A 33 41.18 30.60 24.23
N GLU A 34 40.57 31.39 25.12
CA GLU A 34 39.26 31.07 25.70
C GLU A 34 38.14 31.12 24.64
N ASN A 35 38.15 32.12 23.74
CA ASN A 35 37.20 32.19 22.63
C ASN A 35 37.39 31.03 21.63
N PHE A 36 38.64 30.64 21.34
CA PHE A 36 38.94 29.50 20.48
C PHE A 36 38.48 28.19 21.11
N LYS A 37 38.69 27.99 22.41
CA LYS A 37 38.16 26.83 23.15
C LYS A 37 36.64 26.79 23.14
N LEU A 38 35.96 27.94 23.32
CA LEU A 38 34.51 28.03 23.27
C LEU A 38 33.95 27.71 21.88
N LEU A 39 34.63 28.17 20.83
CA LEU A 39 34.31 27.88 19.43
C LEU A 39 34.53 26.40 19.11
N MET A 40 35.65 25.81 19.52
CA MET A 40 35.92 24.38 19.31
C MET A 40 34.93 23.51 20.09
N LEU A 41 34.54 23.93 21.30
CA LEU A 41 33.51 23.27 22.09
C LEU A 41 32.13 23.36 21.41
N SER A 42 31.75 24.52 20.87
CA SER A 42 30.47 24.67 20.17
C SER A 42 30.42 23.86 18.87
N VAL A 43 31.51 23.82 18.11
CA VAL A 43 31.65 22.99 16.89
C VAL A 43 31.53 21.50 17.20
N ALA A 44 31.94 21.04 18.38
CA ALA A 44 31.81 19.62 18.78
C ALA A 44 30.43 19.31 19.41
N VAL A 45 29.94 20.18 20.30
CA VAL A 45 28.73 19.94 21.09
C VAL A 45 27.46 20.10 20.26
N VAL A 46 27.42 21.07 19.34
CA VAL A 46 26.20 21.36 18.55
C VAL A 46 25.84 20.20 17.62
N PRO A 47 26.76 19.63 16.81
CA PRO A 47 26.43 18.46 15.99
C PRO A 47 26.04 17.24 16.81
N LEU A 48 26.68 17.03 17.97
CA LEU A 48 26.33 15.93 18.87
C LEU A 48 24.91 16.11 19.43
N LEU A 49 24.55 17.31 19.89
CA LEU A 49 23.19 17.60 20.36
C LEU A 49 22.17 17.46 19.24
N MET A 50 22.48 17.94 18.03
CA MET A 50 21.61 17.74 16.87
C MET A 50 21.40 16.25 16.56
N PHE A 51 22.48 15.47 16.55
CA PHE A 51 22.41 14.02 16.36
C PHE A 51 21.54 13.34 17.43
N LEU A 52 21.76 13.65 18.71
CA LEU A 52 20.99 13.07 19.82
C LEU A 52 19.51 13.47 19.78
N LEU A 53 19.20 14.73 19.46
CA LEU A 53 17.82 15.21 19.31
C LEU A 53 17.12 14.56 18.12
N SER A 54 17.78 14.48 16.96
CA SER A 54 17.24 13.80 15.79
C SER A 54 17.04 12.31 16.05
N TYR A 55 18.00 11.64 16.67
CA TYR A 55 17.91 10.24 17.05
C TYR A 55 16.76 10.00 18.04
N GLY A 56 16.66 10.80 19.10
CA GLY A 56 15.59 10.73 20.08
C GLY A 56 14.21 10.97 19.46
N PHE A 57 14.11 11.94 18.54
CA PHE A 57 12.87 12.22 17.80
C PHE A 57 12.46 11.03 16.92
N ILE A 58 13.38 10.50 16.10
CA ILE A 58 13.11 9.35 15.21
C ILE A 58 12.70 8.13 16.04
N TRP A 59 13.42 7.86 17.14
CA TRP A 59 13.12 6.75 18.02
C TRP A 59 11.74 6.88 18.68
N CYS A 60 11.41 8.06 19.20
CA CYS A 60 10.10 8.34 19.80
C CYS A 60 8.98 8.19 18.76
N PHE A 61 9.15 8.83 17.61
CA PHE A 61 8.19 8.78 16.51
C PHE A 61 7.92 7.34 16.05
N LYS A 62 8.99 6.57 15.75
CA LYS A 62 8.89 5.16 15.34
C LYS A 62 8.22 4.29 16.41
N THR A 63 8.48 4.56 17.69
CA THR A 63 7.87 3.81 18.79
C THR A 63 6.37 4.09 18.90
N LEU A 64 5.95 5.35 18.77
CA LEU A 64 4.55 5.75 18.80
C LEU A 64 3.78 5.16 17.60
N GLU A 65 4.34 5.28 16.40
CA GLU A 65 3.73 4.70 15.20
C GLU A 65 3.64 3.19 15.28
N LYS A 66 4.70 2.50 15.74
CA LYS A 66 4.67 1.05 15.94
C LYS A 66 3.58 0.64 16.93
N LYS A 67 3.41 1.40 18.02
CA LYS A 67 2.36 1.12 19.00
C LYS A 67 0.96 1.29 18.40
N GLN A 68 0.73 2.38 17.68
CA GLN A 68 -0.56 2.63 17.03
C GLN A 68 -0.85 1.57 15.96
N PHE A 69 0.12 1.28 15.10
CA PHE A 69 0.01 0.29 14.05
C PHE A 69 -0.33 -1.10 14.61
N ASN A 70 0.37 -1.53 15.67
CA ASN A 70 0.10 -2.80 16.33
C ASN A 70 -1.29 -2.84 16.97
N HIS A 71 -1.74 -1.73 17.56
CA HIS A 71 -3.09 -1.64 18.12
C HIS A 71 -4.15 -1.84 17.03
N ASP A 72 -4.01 -1.15 15.90
CA ASP A 72 -4.93 -1.27 14.76
C ASP A 72 -4.89 -2.67 14.13
N HIS A 73 -3.72 -3.31 14.08
CA HIS A 73 -3.54 -4.68 13.58
C HIS A 73 -4.22 -5.71 14.46
N ILE A 74 -4.10 -5.59 15.79
CA ILE A 74 -4.81 -6.46 16.73
C ILE A 74 -6.33 -6.28 16.55
N ALA A 75 -6.81 -5.04 16.46
CA ALA A 75 -8.23 -4.76 16.24
C ALA A 75 -8.76 -5.35 14.92
N ALA A 76 -7.94 -5.37 13.86
CA ALA A 76 -8.27 -5.98 12.59
C ALA A 76 -8.27 -7.52 12.60
N MET A 77 -7.72 -8.17 13.61
CA MET A 77 -7.76 -9.63 13.77
C MET A 77 -8.92 -10.10 14.65
N VAL A 78 -9.63 -9.20 15.32
CA VAL A 78 -10.77 -9.54 16.19
C VAL A 78 -11.89 -10.19 15.35
N PRO A 79 -12.56 -11.25 15.87
CA PRO A 79 -13.70 -11.86 15.21
C PRO A 79 -14.76 -10.84 14.79
N GLY A 80 -15.20 -10.90 13.53
CA GLY A 80 -16.20 -10.00 12.98
C GLY A 80 -15.65 -8.73 12.32
N SER A 81 -14.35 -8.43 12.45
CA SER A 81 -13.70 -7.40 11.63
C SER A 81 -13.67 -7.78 10.14
N ASN A 82 -13.54 -6.79 9.26
CA ASN A 82 -13.50 -7.01 7.81
C ASN A 82 -12.35 -7.94 7.38
N PHE A 83 -11.15 -7.73 7.92
CA PHE A 83 -10.01 -8.60 7.63
C PHE A 83 -10.27 -10.04 8.12
N ASN A 84 -10.79 -10.23 9.34
CA ASN A 84 -11.12 -11.57 9.83
C ASN A 84 -12.13 -12.30 8.95
N GLN A 85 -13.17 -11.60 8.48
CA GLN A 85 -14.16 -12.16 7.56
C GLN A 85 -13.52 -12.56 6.23
N LEU A 86 -12.69 -11.69 5.65
CA LEU A 86 -12.00 -11.98 4.39
C LEU A 86 -10.99 -13.13 4.52
N GLN A 87 -10.29 -13.21 5.65
CA GLN A 87 -9.36 -14.30 5.96
C GLN A 87 -10.08 -15.65 5.96
N LYS A 88 -11.26 -15.73 6.60
CA LYS A 88 -12.10 -16.94 6.58
C LYS A 88 -12.55 -17.27 5.16
N PHE A 89 -13.10 -16.28 4.46
CA PHE A 89 -13.56 -16.44 3.09
C PHE A 89 -12.48 -17.02 2.17
N ALA A 90 -11.27 -16.48 2.22
CA ALA A 90 -10.16 -16.94 1.39
C ALA A 90 -9.70 -18.36 1.73
N LYS A 91 -9.66 -18.70 3.03
CA LYS A 91 -9.31 -20.04 3.46
C LYS A 91 -10.37 -21.06 3.04
N GLU A 92 -11.64 -20.75 3.22
CA GLU A 92 -12.78 -21.64 2.94
C GLU A 92 -12.97 -21.88 1.44
N ASN A 93 -12.84 -20.84 0.61
CA ASN A 93 -13.18 -20.93 -0.81
C ASN A 93 -11.98 -21.21 -1.72
N TYR A 94 -10.77 -20.85 -1.29
CA TYR A 94 -9.56 -20.92 -2.14
C TYR A 94 -8.39 -21.63 -1.49
N ASN A 95 -8.54 -22.09 -0.24
CA ASN A 95 -7.45 -22.63 0.56
C ASN A 95 -6.23 -21.68 0.61
N ALA A 96 -6.48 -20.36 0.56
CA ALA A 96 -5.45 -19.32 0.57
C ALA A 96 -5.39 -18.69 1.98
N PRO A 97 -4.39 -19.04 2.82
CA PRO A 97 -4.24 -18.41 4.12
C PRO A 97 -3.89 -16.93 3.95
N LEU A 98 -4.62 -16.05 4.65
CA LEU A 98 -4.33 -14.63 4.70
C LEU A 98 -3.69 -14.26 6.03
N VAL A 99 -2.64 -13.45 5.99
CA VAL A 99 -1.91 -12.97 7.16
C VAL A 99 -1.75 -11.45 7.04
N LEU A 100 -1.87 -10.73 8.15
CA LEU A 100 -1.55 -9.29 8.18
C LEU A 100 -0.04 -9.09 8.33
N GLY A 101 0.52 -8.19 7.53
CA GLY A 101 1.91 -7.76 7.64
C GLY A 101 2.19 -7.06 8.96
N ASP A 102 3.40 -7.29 9.49
CA ASP A 102 3.83 -6.62 10.71
C ASP A 102 4.26 -5.16 10.43
N PHE A 103 4.59 -4.42 11.49
CA PHE A 103 5.05 -3.03 11.35
C PHE A 103 6.27 -2.87 10.43
N ASN A 104 7.20 -3.82 10.43
CA ASN A 104 8.43 -3.69 9.66
C ASN A 104 8.20 -3.95 8.16
N GLU A 105 7.21 -4.80 7.84
CA GLU A 105 6.88 -5.19 6.47
C GLU A 105 5.84 -4.26 5.83
N SER A 106 4.90 -3.74 6.61
CA SER A 106 3.66 -3.13 6.10
C SER A 106 3.57 -1.62 6.29
N TRP A 107 4.12 -1.08 7.39
CA TRP A 107 3.90 0.34 7.75
C TRP A 107 4.38 1.30 6.66
N ALA A 108 5.61 1.14 6.17
CA ALA A 108 6.17 2.05 5.17
C ALA A 108 5.42 2.00 3.83
N LEU A 109 4.89 0.83 3.47
CA LEU A 109 4.17 0.61 2.21
C LEU A 109 2.73 1.11 2.25
N THR A 110 2.21 1.40 3.44
CA THR A 110 0.79 1.72 3.61
C THR A 110 0.55 3.06 4.26
N SER A 111 1.55 3.62 4.96
CA SER A 111 1.44 4.88 5.69
C SER A 111 2.24 6.02 5.05
N LEU A 112 3.22 5.73 4.19
CA LEU A 112 4.05 6.74 3.54
C LEU A 112 3.60 6.94 2.09
N ASP A 113 3.68 8.18 1.62
CA ASP A 113 3.46 8.51 0.20
C ASP A 113 4.76 8.28 -0.59
N ILE A 114 5.04 7.01 -0.89
CA ILE A 114 6.20 6.57 -1.69
C ILE A 114 5.72 5.77 -2.92
N PRO A 115 6.53 5.66 -3.99
CA PRO A 115 6.19 4.80 -5.11
C PRO A 115 5.88 3.37 -4.65
N GLN A 116 4.80 2.76 -5.16
CA GLN A 116 4.24 1.46 -4.74
C GLN A 116 3.51 1.45 -3.39
N ALA A 117 3.40 2.59 -2.69
CA ALA A 117 2.57 2.66 -1.50
C ALA A 117 1.10 2.74 -1.86
N SER A 118 0.29 2.00 -1.12
CA SER A 118 -1.16 2.01 -1.23
C SER A 118 -1.75 1.85 0.18
N PRO A 119 -2.90 2.48 0.49
CA PRO A 119 -3.57 2.31 1.78
C PRO A 119 -3.78 0.85 2.20
N ALA A 120 -3.92 -0.04 1.22
CA ALA A 120 -3.79 -1.47 1.38
C ALA A 120 -3.05 -2.06 0.17
N SER A 121 -2.25 -3.08 0.39
CA SER A 121 -1.62 -3.86 -0.68
C SER A 121 -1.53 -5.31 -0.27
N LEU A 122 -1.52 -6.21 -1.24
CA LEU A 122 -1.27 -7.62 -0.99
C LEU A 122 0.02 -8.09 -1.67
N ARG A 123 0.76 -8.96 -0.96
CA ARG A 123 1.89 -9.70 -1.51
C ARG A 123 1.67 -11.21 -1.38
N SER A 124 2.02 -11.95 -2.42
CA SER A 124 2.13 -13.41 -2.34
C SER A 124 3.40 -13.79 -1.59
N SER A 125 3.29 -14.69 -0.62
CA SER A 125 4.41 -15.31 0.08
C SER A 125 4.38 -16.82 -0.15
N THR A 126 5.38 -17.55 0.34
CA THR A 126 5.47 -19.00 0.18
C THR A 126 4.36 -19.68 1.00
N GLY A 127 3.26 -20.03 0.31
CA GLY A 127 2.13 -20.77 0.89
C GLY A 127 1.04 -19.93 1.54
N TYR A 128 1.13 -18.58 1.48
CA TYR A 128 0.11 -17.68 2.03
C TYR A 128 0.12 -16.30 1.35
N CYS A 129 -0.95 -15.53 1.57
CA CYS A 129 -1.08 -14.15 1.11
C CYS A 129 -0.86 -13.19 2.29
N LEU A 130 0.03 -12.22 2.12
CA LEU A 130 0.33 -11.19 3.10
C LEU A 130 -0.41 -9.88 2.75
N VAL A 131 -1.31 -9.44 3.61
CA VAL A 131 -2.03 -8.17 3.45
C VAL A 131 -1.33 -7.11 4.29
N ASN A 132 -0.86 -6.06 3.62
CA ASN A 132 -0.38 -4.85 4.25
C ASN A 132 -1.52 -3.84 4.21
N MET A 133 -1.91 -3.26 5.35
CA MET A 133 -2.92 -2.20 5.35
C MET A 133 -2.69 -1.17 6.45
N SER A 134 -3.12 0.07 6.18
CA SER A 134 -3.18 1.15 7.15
C SER A 134 -4.61 1.67 7.25
N LYS A 135 -5.23 1.46 8.42
CA LYS A 135 -6.57 2.00 8.73
C LYS A 135 -6.62 3.51 8.56
N THR A 136 -5.56 4.21 8.97
CA THR A 136 -5.44 5.66 8.82
C THR A 136 -5.45 6.06 7.35
N SER A 137 -4.62 5.45 6.51
CA SER A 137 -4.53 5.77 5.08
C SER A 137 -5.82 5.41 4.34
N MET A 138 -6.46 4.28 4.68
CA MET A 138 -7.74 3.88 4.09
C MET A 138 -8.84 4.88 4.43
N ASN A 139 -8.88 5.38 5.66
CA ASN A 139 -9.82 6.42 6.08
C ASN A 139 -9.57 7.77 5.41
N THR A 140 -8.31 8.15 5.19
CA THR A 140 -7.97 9.34 4.40
C THR A 140 -8.49 9.22 2.97
N MET A 141 -8.19 8.09 2.30
CA MET A 141 -8.67 7.83 0.94
C MET A 141 -10.20 7.80 0.86
N TYR A 142 -10.87 7.22 1.86
CA TYR A 142 -12.33 7.19 1.96
C TYR A 142 -12.93 8.61 1.96
N LYS A 143 -12.38 9.51 2.78
CA LYS A 143 -12.83 10.91 2.86
C LYS A 143 -12.61 11.67 1.55
N GLU A 144 -11.51 11.39 0.86
CA GLU A 144 -11.19 12.00 -0.44
C GLU A 144 -12.09 11.48 -1.57
N ALA A 145 -12.44 10.20 -1.54
CA ALA A 145 -13.29 9.56 -2.54
C ALA A 145 -14.69 10.19 -2.59
N LYS A 146 -15.20 10.72 -1.47
CA LYS A 146 -16.56 11.29 -1.32
C LYS A 146 -17.63 10.31 -1.84
N THR A 147 -17.48 9.05 -1.46
CA THR A 147 -18.41 7.96 -1.81
C THR A 147 -19.57 7.90 -0.81
N ASP A 148 -20.74 7.46 -1.29
CA ASP A 148 -21.92 7.22 -0.46
C ASP A 148 -21.89 5.86 0.26
N VAL A 149 -20.88 5.03 -0.05
CA VAL A 149 -20.65 3.73 0.61
C VAL A 149 -20.18 3.95 2.06
N SER A 150 -20.61 3.10 3.00
CA SER A 150 -20.13 3.18 4.38
C SER A 150 -18.62 2.88 4.46
N TYR A 151 -17.91 3.41 5.46
CA TYR A 151 -16.48 3.13 5.62
C TYR A 151 -16.18 1.61 5.72
N ASN A 152 -17.02 0.86 6.45
CA ASN A 152 -16.82 -0.58 6.61
C ASN A 152 -16.98 -1.33 5.28
N ASP A 153 -17.93 -0.93 4.45
CA ASP A 153 -18.14 -1.58 3.15
C ASP A 153 -17.07 -1.16 2.13
N TRP A 154 -16.61 0.08 2.20
CA TRP A 154 -15.49 0.58 1.43
C TRP A 154 -14.20 -0.18 1.75
N GLU A 155 -13.92 -0.37 3.04
CA GLU A 155 -12.78 -1.15 3.49
C GLU A 155 -12.89 -2.61 3.03
N MET A 156 -14.06 -3.24 3.18
CA MET A 156 -14.25 -4.61 2.71
C MET A 156 -14.03 -4.73 1.20
N LEU A 157 -14.53 -3.78 0.41
CA LEU A 157 -14.33 -3.74 -1.04
C LEU A 157 -12.84 -3.68 -1.40
N ILE A 158 -12.07 -2.81 -0.72
CA ILE A 158 -10.61 -2.70 -0.92
C ILE A 158 -9.93 -4.01 -0.56
N LEU A 159 -10.23 -4.59 0.60
CA LEU A 159 -9.57 -5.82 1.02
C LEU A 159 -9.89 -6.98 0.07
N ALA A 160 -11.13 -7.08 -0.43
CA ALA A 160 -11.51 -8.07 -1.44
C ALA A 160 -10.79 -7.84 -2.78
N HIS A 161 -10.62 -6.59 -3.19
CA HIS A 161 -9.81 -6.21 -4.34
C HIS A 161 -8.35 -6.66 -4.14
N GLU A 162 -7.74 -6.36 -3.00
CA GLU A 162 -6.37 -6.76 -2.71
C GLU A 162 -6.18 -8.29 -2.63
N LEU A 163 -7.13 -9.02 -2.03
CA LEU A 163 -7.13 -10.49 -2.02
C LEU A 163 -6.99 -11.07 -3.44
N SER A 164 -7.73 -10.49 -4.38
CA SER A 164 -7.78 -10.99 -5.74
C SER A 164 -6.40 -10.96 -6.42
N HIS A 165 -5.56 -9.97 -6.14
CA HIS A 165 -4.20 -9.87 -6.67
C HIS A 165 -3.37 -11.09 -6.25
N CYS A 166 -3.57 -11.61 -5.03
CA CYS A 166 -2.93 -12.85 -4.60
C CYS A 166 -3.38 -14.03 -5.45
N LEU A 167 -4.70 -14.17 -5.57
CA LEU A 167 -5.33 -15.34 -6.18
C LEU A 167 -5.01 -15.40 -7.67
N ASP A 168 -4.98 -14.25 -8.35
CA ASP A 168 -4.64 -14.18 -9.76
C ASP A 168 -3.18 -14.59 -9.99
N ARG A 169 -2.23 -14.00 -9.23
CA ARG A 169 -0.80 -14.31 -9.34
C ARG A 169 -0.47 -15.74 -8.93
N ALA A 170 -1.20 -16.31 -7.97
CA ALA A 170 -1.01 -17.69 -7.54
C ALA A 170 -1.29 -18.71 -8.66
N THR A 171 -1.96 -18.33 -9.74
CA THR A 171 -2.12 -19.21 -10.91
C THR A 171 -0.92 -19.27 -11.82
N ASP A 172 -0.04 -18.25 -11.75
CA ASP A 172 1.14 -18.11 -12.59
C ASP A 172 2.40 -18.74 -11.96
N VAL A 173 2.38 -19.09 -10.67
CA VAL A 173 3.58 -19.62 -9.97
C VAL A 173 3.86 -21.09 -10.29
N PRO A 174 5.14 -21.51 -10.30
CA PRO A 174 5.48 -22.91 -10.49
C PRO A 174 5.07 -23.73 -9.26
N GLY A 175 4.59 -24.95 -9.48
CA GLY A 175 4.12 -25.82 -8.38
C GLY A 175 5.24 -26.40 -7.53
N GLU A 176 6.41 -26.62 -8.14
CA GLU A 176 7.60 -27.20 -7.53
C GLU A 176 8.83 -26.46 -8.08
N LEU A 177 9.95 -26.51 -7.36
CA LEU A 177 11.19 -25.87 -7.79
C LEU A 177 11.70 -26.47 -9.10
N GLY A 178 12.03 -25.61 -10.06
CA GLY A 178 12.49 -26.03 -11.40
C GLY A 178 11.36 -26.39 -12.38
N GLN A 179 10.09 -26.35 -11.97
CA GLN A 179 8.97 -26.46 -12.89
C GLN A 179 8.72 -25.12 -13.61
N PRO A 180 8.23 -25.15 -14.86
CA PRO A 180 7.73 -23.96 -15.53
C PRO A 180 6.57 -23.29 -14.75
N LEU A 181 6.35 -22.02 -15.05
CA LEU A 181 5.19 -21.27 -14.56
C LEU A 181 3.89 -22.01 -14.94
N LYS A 182 2.97 -22.11 -13.98
CA LYS A 182 1.61 -22.59 -14.27
C LYS A 182 0.84 -21.47 -14.97
N ALA A 183 -0.22 -21.83 -15.70
CA ALA A 183 -1.11 -20.96 -16.48
C ALA A 183 -0.88 -19.44 -16.31
N LEU A 184 -0.35 -18.75 -17.33
CA LEU A 184 -0.02 -17.30 -17.34
C LEU A 184 -1.27 -16.40 -17.37
N ASN A 185 -2.26 -16.66 -16.53
CA ASN A 185 -3.55 -15.98 -16.55
C ASN A 185 -3.46 -14.55 -16.05
N SER A 186 -2.59 -14.31 -15.06
CA SER A 186 -2.38 -12.97 -14.49
C SER A 186 -1.56 -12.06 -15.41
N ILE A 187 -0.88 -12.62 -16.41
CA ILE A 187 -0.23 -11.85 -17.48
C ILE A 187 -1.25 -11.53 -18.58
N ALA A 188 -1.23 -10.28 -19.05
CA ALA A 188 -2.07 -9.83 -20.16
C ALA A 188 -1.87 -10.72 -21.39
N PRO A 189 -2.94 -11.12 -22.11
CA PRO A 189 -2.83 -12.01 -23.28
C PRO A 189 -1.79 -11.56 -24.33
N SER A 190 -1.68 -10.25 -24.55
CA SER A 190 -0.71 -9.66 -25.50
C SER A 190 0.76 -9.71 -25.04
N ASP A 191 1.01 -9.93 -23.74
CA ASP A 191 2.34 -10.06 -23.18
C ASP A 191 2.72 -11.52 -22.88
N ARG A 192 1.76 -12.45 -22.81
CA ARG A 192 2.01 -13.89 -22.58
C ARG A 192 3.00 -14.49 -23.56
N SER A 193 2.89 -14.14 -24.85
CA SER A 193 3.79 -14.66 -25.90
C SER A 193 5.25 -14.20 -25.75
N LYS A 194 5.50 -13.17 -24.93
CA LYS A 194 6.84 -12.65 -24.64
C LYS A 194 7.49 -13.35 -23.45
N VAL A 195 6.70 -14.05 -22.62
CA VAL A 195 7.19 -14.78 -21.46
C VAL A 195 7.83 -16.09 -21.93
N LYS A 196 9.11 -16.26 -21.59
CA LYS A 196 9.88 -17.47 -21.82
C LYS A 196 10.03 -18.22 -20.49
N MET A 197 9.72 -19.51 -20.49
CA MET A 197 9.69 -20.33 -19.28
C MET A 197 11.07 -20.55 -18.65
N ASP A 198 12.13 -20.44 -19.45
CA ASP A 198 13.54 -20.56 -19.05
C ASP A 198 14.18 -19.21 -18.67
N ASP A 199 13.45 -18.10 -18.79
CA ASP A 199 13.96 -16.76 -18.51
C ASP A 199 12.97 -15.95 -17.68
N VAL A 200 13.14 -16.00 -16.36
CA VAL A 200 12.31 -15.27 -15.39
C VAL A 200 12.31 -13.76 -15.63
N SER A 201 13.36 -13.19 -16.26
CA SER A 201 13.41 -11.75 -16.53
C SER A 201 12.31 -11.32 -17.52
N THR A 202 11.95 -12.20 -18.45
CA THR A 202 10.83 -11.96 -19.39
C THR A 202 9.48 -11.93 -18.67
N PHE A 203 9.29 -12.80 -17.67
CA PHE A 203 8.11 -12.78 -16.82
C PHE A 203 8.04 -11.48 -16.00
N VAL A 204 9.12 -11.10 -15.33
CA VAL A 204 9.19 -9.85 -14.54
C VAL A 204 8.92 -8.62 -15.41
N THR A 205 9.43 -8.62 -16.65
CA THR A 205 9.17 -7.56 -17.63
C THR A 205 7.70 -7.51 -18.05
N ALA A 206 7.10 -8.67 -18.36
CA ALA A 206 5.69 -8.77 -18.70
C ALA A 206 4.78 -8.37 -17.53
N GLU A 207 5.16 -8.73 -16.31
CA GLU A 207 4.47 -8.37 -15.08
C GLU A 207 4.41 -6.87 -14.85
N SER A 208 5.50 -6.17 -15.20
CA SER A 208 5.65 -4.73 -15.03
C SER A 208 5.00 -3.90 -16.13
N SER A 209 4.44 -4.54 -17.17
CA SER A 209 3.81 -3.82 -18.28
C SER A 209 2.51 -3.14 -17.83
N GLY A 210 2.23 -1.94 -18.37
CA GLY A 210 0.96 -1.25 -18.08
C GLY A 210 -0.27 -2.07 -18.48
N LYS A 211 -0.15 -2.90 -19.53
CA LYS A 211 -1.21 -3.79 -20.00
C LYS A 211 -1.50 -4.91 -19.00
N THR A 212 -0.46 -5.53 -18.45
CA THR A 212 -0.62 -6.56 -17.41
C THR A 212 -1.14 -5.95 -16.11
N GLN A 213 -0.69 -4.76 -15.72
CA GLN A 213 -1.23 -4.06 -14.56
C GLN A 213 -2.73 -3.81 -14.73
N LEU A 214 -3.17 -3.18 -15.83
CA LEU A 214 -4.59 -2.96 -16.11
C LEU A 214 -5.40 -4.26 -16.18
N TRP A 215 -4.82 -5.32 -16.75
CA TRP A 215 -5.45 -6.65 -16.80
C TRP A 215 -5.71 -7.24 -15.41
N ARG A 216 -4.78 -7.04 -14.46
CA ARG A 216 -4.93 -7.47 -13.07
C ARG A 216 -5.90 -6.58 -12.30
N GLU A 217 -5.80 -5.26 -12.45
CA GLU A 217 -6.73 -4.32 -11.82
C GLU A 217 -8.18 -4.56 -12.25
N SER A 218 -8.39 -4.92 -13.52
CA SER A 218 -9.72 -5.24 -14.04
C SER A 218 -10.27 -6.52 -13.43
N TYR A 219 -9.44 -7.54 -13.23
CA TYR A 219 -9.84 -8.73 -12.48
C TYR A 219 -10.14 -8.40 -11.02
N ALA A 220 -9.35 -7.54 -10.40
CA ALA A 220 -9.48 -7.21 -9.00
C ALA A 220 -10.77 -6.45 -8.68
N ASP A 221 -11.11 -5.46 -9.50
CA ASP A 221 -12.39 -4.75 -9.39
C ASP A 221 -13.59 -5.66 -9.64
N LEU A 222 -13.50 -6.58 -10.61
CA LEU A 222 -14.54 -7.58 -10.83
C LEU A 222 -14.65 -8.52 -9.62
N PHE A 223 -13.55 -9.12 -9.17
CA PHE A 223 -13.55 -10.02 -8.03
C PHE A 223 -14.15 -9.37 -6.79
N ALA A 224 -13.76 -8.13 -6.48
CA ALA A 224 -14.30 -7.38 -5.36
C ALA A 224 -15.82 -7.18 -5.50
N LEU A 225 -16.30 -6.80 -6.68
CA LEU A 225 -17.74 -6.67 -6.95
C LEU A 225 -18.48 -8.00 -6.81
N GLY A 226 -17.93 -9.09 -7.34
CA GLY A 226 -18.49 -10.43 -7.25
C GLY A 226 -18.52 -10.93 -5.80
N PHE A 227 -17.48 -10.66 -5.01
CA PHE A 227 -17.45 -10.95 -3.58
C PHE A 227 -18.56 -10.20 -2.84
N MET A 228 -18.67 -8.88 -3.06
CA MET A 228 -19.71 -8.06 -2.43
C MET A 228 -21.11 -8.53 -2.83
N SER A 229 -21.29 -9.12 -4.02
CA SER A 229 -22.59 -9.64 -4.45
C SER A 229 -23.11 -10.86 -3.68
N LEU A 230 -22.26 -11.52 -2.91
CA LEU A 230 -22.63 -12.69 -2.10
C LEU A 230 -23.43 -12.31 -0.85
N ASP A 231 -23.34 -11.06 -0.40
CA ASP A 231 -24.09 -10.56 0.75
C ASP A 231 -25.32 -9.76 0.24
N PRO A 232 -26.55 -10.24 0.52
CA PRO A 232 -27.78 -9.65 -0.01
C PRO A 232 -28.06 -8.24 0.51
N LYS A 233 -27.33 -7.76 1.54
CA LYS A 233 -27.49 -6.38 2.02
C LYS A 233 -26.99 -5.33 1.01
N TYR A 234 -26.16 -5.73 0.05
CA TYR A 234 -25.55 -4.82 -0.91
C TYR A 234 -26.42 -4.62 -2.16
N ASP A 235 -26.70 -3.37 -2.49
CA ASP A 235 -27.13 -3.00 -3.85
C ASP A 235 -25.91 -3.06 -4.79
N THR A 236 -25.70 -4.23 -5.36
CA THR A 236 -24.58 -4.53 -6.26
C THR A 236 -24.63 -3.74 -7.57
N ALA A 237 -25.81 -3.30 -8.01
CA ALA A 237 -25.94 -2.43 -9.17
C ALA A 237 -25.42 -1.04 -8.83
N ALA A 238 -25.87 -0.46 -7.71
CA ALA A 238 -25.40 0.85 -7.25
C ALA A 238 -23.89 0.86 -6.93
N LEU A 239 -23.38 -0.21 -6.30
CA LEU A 239 -21.96 -0.36 -6.00
C LEU A 239 -21.11 -0.34 -7.28
N ARG A 240 -21.54 -1.10 -8.30
CA ARG A 240 -20.89 -1.14 -9.61
C ARG A 240 -20.88 0.22 -10.29
N GLU A 241 -22.00 0.93 -10.34
CA GLU A 241 -22.04 2.27 -10.94
C GLU A 241 -21.14 3.26 -10.19
N SER A 242 -21.07 3.15 -8.86
CA SER A 242 -20.19 3.98 -8.03
C SER A 242 -18.72 3.71 -8.36
N LEU A 243 -18.34 2.44 -8.51
CA LEU A 243 -16.98 2.05 -8.88
C LEU A 243 -16.63 2.53 -10.30
N ILE A 244 -17.55 2.39 -11.26
CA ILE A 244 -17.39 2.92 -12.62
C ILE A 244 -17.13 4.43 -12.60
N LYS A 245 -17.95 5.20 -11.87
CA LYS A 245 -17.77 6.66 -11.75
C LYS A 245 -16.43 7.02 -11.12
N LEU A 246 -16.00 6.27 -10.10
CA LEU A 246 -14.72 6.49 -9.43
C LEU A 246 -13.54 6.27 -10.38
N ARG A 247 -13.52 5.14 -11.11
CA ARG A 247 -12.45 4.82 -12.06
C ARG A 247 -12.42 5.81 -13.23
N GLU A 248 -13.56 6.17 -13.78
CA GLU A 248 -13.66 7.15 -14.88
C GLU A 248 -13.15 8.54 -14.45
N LYS A 249 -13.51 8.99 -13.25
CA LYS A 249 -13.05 10.27 -12.69
C LYS A 249 -11.52 10.32 -12.51
N ARG A 250 -10.90 9.18 -12.23
CA ARG A 250 -9.46 9.06 -11.93
C ARG A 250 -8.61 8.62 -13.12
N LYS A 251 -9.19 8.32 -14.28
CA LYS A 251 -8.49 7.70 -15.42
C LYS A 251 -7.21 8.42 -15.87
N ALA A 252 -7.14 9.75 -15.71
CA ALA A 252 -5.98 10.53 -16.14
C ALA A 252 -4.84 10.49 -15.10
N GLN A 253 -5.20 10.40 -13.82
CA GLN A 253 -4.25 10.34 -12.69
C GLN A 253 -3.83 8.90 -12.40
N ASP A 254 -4.68 7.93 -12.74
CA ASP A 254 -4.55 6.53 -12.39
C ASP A 254 -5.04 5.62 -13.53
N PRO A 255 -4.32 5.62 -14.67
CA PRO A 255 -4.73 4.85 -15.85
C PRO A 255 -4.63 3.34 -15.64
N THR A 256 -3.76 2.87 -14.74
CA THR A 256 -3.56 1.45 -14.44
C THR A 256 -4.80 0.82 -13.82
N HIS A 257 -5.57 1.58 -13.03
CA HIS A 257 -6.83 1.11 -12.44
C HIS A 257 -8.07 1.45 -13.28
N ASN A 258 -7.93 1.88 -14.54
CA ASN A 258 -9.08 2.24 -15.37
C ASN A 258 -9.82 1.01 -15.93
N SER A 259 -10.45 0.25 -15.04
CA SER A 259 -11.19 -0.99 -15.32
C SER A 259 -12.62 -0.77 -15.87
N VAL A 260 -12.98 0.47 -16.23
CA VAL A 260 -14.35 0.89 -16.57
C VAL A 260 -15.00 0.00 -17.64
N CYS A 261 -14.26 -0.37 -18.69
CA CYS A 261 -14.78 -1.21 -19.77
C CYS A 261 -15.26 -2.58 -19.24
N TRP A 262 -14.47 -3.24 -18.41
CA TRP A 262 -14.82 -4.55 -17.83
C TRP A 262 -16.00 -4.45 -16.85
N LEU A 263 -16.02 -3.40 -16.03
CA LEU A 263 -17.14 -3.13 -15.12
C LEU A 263 -18.45 -2.87 -15.89
N GLN A 264 -18.39 -2.15 -17.01
CA GLN A 264 -19.55 -1.97 -17.90
C GLN A 264 -20.00 -3.30 -18.53
N TYR A 265 -19.07 -4.10 -19.04
CA TYR A 265 -19.40 -5.41 -19.63
C TYR A 265 -20.07 -6.35 -18.61
N SER A 266 -19.63 -6.30 -17.34
CA SER A 266 -20.21 -7.10 -16.25
C SER A 266 -21.70 -6.85 -16.00
N LYS A 267 -22.27 -5.71 -16.44
CA LYS A 267 -23.71 -5.39 -16.28
C LYS A 267 -24.64 -6.42 -16.90
N SER A 268 -24.16 -7.10 -17.94
CA SER A 268 -24.89 -8.15 -18.66
C SER A 268 -24.72 -9.55 -18.06
N GLN A 269 -23.92 -9.69 -16.99
CA GLN A 269 -23.49 -10.98 -16.46
C GLN A 269 -24.20 -11.26 -15.12
N PRO A 270 -24.75 -12.46 -14.91
CA PRO A 270 -25.33 -12.82 -13.62
C PRO A 270 -24.23 -12.90 -12.56
N PHE A 271 -24.51 -12.43 -11.35
CA PHE A 271 -23.55 -12.48 -10.25
C PHE A 271 -23.31 -13.91 -9.74
N PRO A 272 -22.10 -14.20 -9.19
CA PRO A 272 -21.80 -15.49 -8.59
C PRO A 272 -22.74 -15.76 -7.40
N GLN A 273 -23.09 -17.03 -7.20
CA GLN A 273 -24.02 -17.44 -6.13
C GLN A 273 -23.30 -17.99 -4.90
N LYS A 274 -22.00 -18.32 -5.03
CA LYS A 274 -21.17 -18.90 -3.97
C LYS A 274 -19.77 -18.32 -4.03
N GLY A 275 -19.09 -18.33 -2.87
CA GLY A 275 -17.74 -17.81 -2.73
C GLY A 275 -16.71 -18.45 -3.66
N SER A 276 -16.82 -19.76 -3.90
CA SER A 276 -15.97 -20.53 -4.81
C SER A 276 -16.04 -20.07 -6.27
N ASP A 277 -17.14 -19.41 -6.65
CA ASP A 277 -17.41 -19.09 -8.05
C ASP A 277 -16.91 -17.68 -8.41
N VAL A 278 -16.55 -16.85 -7.43
CA VAL A 278 -16.15 -15.44 -7.65
C VAL A 278 -14.89 -15.36 -8.53
N TYR A 279 -13.89 -16.20 -8.28
CA TYR A 279 -12.67 -16.26 -9.09
C TYR A 279 -12.99 -16.52 -10.57
N SER A 280 -13.73 -17.61 -10.84
CA SER A 280 -14.02 -18.02 -12.21
C SER A 280 -14.96 -17.04 -12.91
N TRP A 281 -15.92 -16.48 -12.18
CA TRP A 281 -16.80 -15.41 -12.65
C TRP A 281 -16.01 -14.19 -13.10
N ALA A 282 -15.14 -13.64 -12.23
CA ALA A 282 -14.35 -12.45 -12.55
C ALA A 282 -13.41 -12.71 -13.73
N ASN A 283 -12.74 -13.86 -13.75
CA ASN A 283 -11.83 -14.21 -14.84
C ASN A 283 -12.57 -14.41 -16.19
N ASN A 284 -13.76 -15.01 -16.17
CA ASN A 284 -14.58 -15.19 -17.37
C ASN A 284 -14.99 -13.86 -18.00
N ILE A 285 -15.39 -12.89 -17.17
CA ILE A 285 -15.73 -11.53 -17.63
C ILE A 285 -14.49 -10.86 -18.20
N ARG A 286 -13.37 -10.90 -17.46
CA ARG A 286 -12.09 -10.32 -17.90
C ARG A 286 -11.67 -10.81 -19.29
N ILE A 287 -11.81 -12.13 -19.54
CA ILE A 287 -11.42 -12.79 -20.80
C ILE A 287 -12.39 -12.50 -21.96
N LYS A 288 -13.70 -12.47 -21.69
CA LYS A 288 -14.74 -12.32 -22.74
C LYS A 288 -15.06 -10.88 -23.09
N ALA A 289 -14.76 -9.94 -22.20
CA ALA A 289 -15.04 -8.54 -22.45
C ALA A 289 -14.24 -8.02 -23.65
N PRO A 290 -14.86 -7.29 -24.60
CA PRO A 290 -14.19 -6.71 -25.76
C PRO A 290 -13.43 -5.42 -25.38
N CYS A 291 -12.57 -5.51 -24.36
CA CYS A 291 -11.85 -4.37 -23.80
C CYS A 291 -10.40 -4.33 -24.29
N GLU A 292 -9.92 -3.11 -24.59
CA GLU A 292 -8.56 -2.91 -25.11
C GLU A 292 -7.55 -2.74 -23.96
N LEU A 293 -6.42 -3.44 -24.07
CA LEU A 293 -5.25 -3.25 -23.22
C LEU A 293 -4.31 -2.26 -23.89
N LYS A 294 -4.45 -0.98 -23.54
CA LYS A 294 -3.64 0.12 -24.07
C LYS A 294 -2.36 0.28 -23.27
#